data_AF-A0A9W8I569-F1
#
_entry.id   AF-A0A9W8I569-F1
#
_cell.length_a   1.000
_cell.length_b   1.000
_cell.length_c   1.000
_cell.angle_alpha   90.00
_cell.angle_beta   90.00
_cell.angle_gamma   90.00
#
_symmetry.space_group_name_H-M   'P 1'
#
loop_
_entity.id
_entity.type
_entity.pdbx_description
1 polymer ?
#
loop_
_entity_poly.entity_id
_entity_poly.type
_entity_poly.pdbx_seq_one_letter_code
_entity_poly.pdbx_strand_id
1 'polypeptide(L)'
;MTDFSSLPLCIHRTILSFLLKNESENLREWQQNLAILAVCSIWRKLAYSTVFSQLYVEFFPGAFTVKQQLLLVRYIASFHRHLVKRIAITLAQQLPLSTFLNSIAVILQLGKVHWLNAQSLLIDAAKDTIKAYGSVDDDGHNIDMLLTEFPVSLYKSMPRIAQLRMHLVEENRSTLALTSNIVNHYATRLVWLECTVPITLTARHFSAQLSRLVLDLRFEDMQHHLPSVCAQSLCVLELYEVPESFSWSSFRCEATPGRIVFGRLKELVLSFNFSIGSKEVEPMAINSYRLQLHFPQLRSLTVTSCPVNCHALFADSYYACLRSAHISGWLSAADMFAQAAPSHIDELRVEISRVGASDSSRFYAATNHLFGSASVQSNAVAELSISLLEFDLEPQLIEWWQLSRLDIADTQVPFRTMLALAKRLPNLQSFCVYACVVAEDELDQIEQNHCFSEAPYSKLSTMAIG
;
A
#
# COMPACT_ATOMS: atom_id res chain seq x y z
N MET A 1 22.83 -20.94 28.77
CA MET A 1 23.12 -20.10 27.58
C MET A 1 24.45 -19.42 27.82
N THR A 2 25.51 -19.88 27.15
CA THR A 2 26.89 -19.41 27.31
C THR A 2 27.07 -18.05 26.64
N ASP A 3 27.69 -17.13 27.37
CA ASP A 3 27.97 -15.76 26.94
C ASP A 3 28.87 -15.75 25.69
N PHE A 4 28.35 -15.16 24.60
CA PHE A 4 28.99 -15.04 23.29
C PHE A 4 30.29 -14.23 23.33
N SER A 5 30.50 -13.46 24.40
CA SER A 5 31.72 -12.66 24.61
C SER A 5 32.97 -13.50 24.92
N SER A 6 32.79 -14.79 25.23
CA SER A 6 33.88 -15.66 25.71
C SER A 6 34.75 -16.30 24.62
N LEU A 7 34.28 -16.33 23.36
CA LEU A 7 35.04 -16.92 22.27
C LEU A 7 36.05 -15.92 21.67
N PRO A 8 37.34 -16.28 21.54
CA PRO A 8 38.34 -15.44 20.89
C PRO A 8 37.98 -15.06 19.45
N LEU A 9 38.36 -13.85 19.03
CA LEU A 9 38.09 -13.31 17.68
C LEU A 9 38.60 -14.22 16.54
N CYS A 10 39.67 -14.98 16.79
CA CYS A 10 40.24 -15.93 15.83
C CYS A 10 39.32 -17.13 15.57
N ILE A 11 38.56 -17.60 16.56
CA ILE A 11 37.60 -18.71 16.39
C ILE A 11 36.42 -18.24 15.52
N HIS A 12 35.91 -17.05 15.78
CA HIS A 12 34.89 -16.42 14.93
C HIS A 12 35.35 -16.29 13.47
N ARG A 13 36.59 -15.82 13.27
CA ARG A 13 37.22 -15.71 11.95
C ARG A 13 37.35 -17.08 11.27
N THR A 14 37.65 -18.13 12.01
CA THR A 14 37.80 -19.48 11.48
C THR A 14 36.46 -20.05 11.02
N ILE A 15 35.42 -19.96 11.86
CA ILE A 15 34.06 -20.41 11.53
C ILE A 15 33.52 -19.67 10.30
N LEU A 16 33.67 -18.34 10.26
CA LEU A 16 33.23 -17.56 9.11
C LEU A 16 34.10 -17.83 7.89
N SER A 17 35.42 -17.95 8.00
CA SER A 17 36.24 -18.33 6.84
C SER A 17 35.88 -19.73 6.34
N PHE A 18 35.52 -20.67 7.21
CA PHE A 18 35.10 -22.02 6.83
C PHE A 18 33.78 -21.99 6.05
N LEU A 19 32.79 -21.21 6.52
CA LEU A 19 31.51 -21.04 5.84
C LEU A 19 31.62 -20.32 4.48
N LEU A 20 32.69 -19.55 4.27
CA LEU A 20 32.82 -18.61 3.14
C LEU A 20 33.90 -18.96 2.13
N LYS A 21 34.96 -19.67 2.55
CA LYS A 21 36.04 -20.14 1.68
C LYS A 21 35.85 -21.58 1.22
N ASN A 22 34.99 -22.36 1.89
CA ASN A 22 34.52 -23.59 1.28
C ASN A 22 33.57 -23.20 0.15
N GLU A 23 34.12 -23.03 -1.04
CA GLU A 23 33.38 -23.19 -2.29
C GLU A 23 32.74 -24.57 -2.20
N SER A 24 31.51 -24.62 -1.70
CA SER A 24 30.76 -25.86 -1.63
C SER A 24 30.51 -26.25 -3.08
N GLU A 25 31.10 -27.33 -3.56
CA GLU A 25 31.01 -27.71 -4.97
C GLU A 25 29.56 -28.05 -5.35
N ASN A 26 28.71 -28.32 -4.34
CA ASN A 26 27.30 -28.57 -4.52
C ASN A 26 26.44 -28.09 -3.33
N LEU A 27 25.13 -27.95 -3.59
CA LEU A 27 24.11 -27.50 -2.64
C LEU A 27 24.03 -28.39 -1.38
N ARG A 28 24.38 -29.69 -1.49
CA ARG A 28 24.28 -30.65 -0.39
C ARG A 28 25.37 -30.43 0.65
N GLU A 29 26.61 -30.16 0.22
CA GLU A 29 27.71 -29.77 1.11
C GLU A 29 27.42 -28.43 1.79
N TRP A 30 26.86 -27.48 1.06
CA TRP A 30 26.43 -26.21 1.63
C TRP A 30 25.34 -26.40 2.70
N GLN A 31 24.36 -27.28 2.45
CA GLN A 31 23.33 -27.66 3.43
C GLN A 31 23.88 -28.43 4.65
N GLN A 32 24.95 -29.22 4.49
CA GLN A 32 25.64 -29.85 5.61
C GLN A 32 26.40 -28.81 6.46
N ASN A 33 26.98 -27.79 5.83
CA ASN A 33 27.61 -26.66 6.52
C ASN A 33 26.57 -25.77 7.24
N LEU A 34 25.33 -25.71 6.77
CA LEU A 34 24.20 -25.09 7.48
C LEU A 34 23.85 -25.80 8.81
N ALA A 35 24.16 -27.09 8.97
CA ALA A 35 23.96 -27.77 10.24
C ALA A 35 24.81 -27.15 11.37
N ILE A 36 26.00 -26.63 11.03
CA ILE A 36 26.85 -25.87 11.97
C ILE A 36 26.16 -24.56 12.37
N LEU A 37 25.44 -23.92 11.44
CA LEU A 37 24.63 -22.73 11.70
C LEU A 37 23.40 -23.04 12.58
N ALA A 38 22.85 -24.24 12.52
CA ALA A 38 21.74 -24.66 13.37
C ALA A 38 22.13 -24.69 14.87
N VAL A 39 23.40 -24.95 15.19
CA VAL A 39 23.94 -25.03 16.55
C VAL A 39 23.88 -23.68 17.28
N CYS A 40 24.00 -22.56 16.57
CA CYS A 40 23.99 -21.23 17.17
C CYS A 40 23.20 -20.22 16.33
N SER A 41 22.14 -19.66 16.91
CA SER A 41 21.34 -18.59 16.28
C SER A 41 22.18 -17.37 15.88
N ILE A 42 23.28 -17.11 16.57
CA ILE A 42 24.19 -15.99 16.29
C ILE A 42 25.07 -16.27 15.07
N TRP A 43 25.54 -17.52 14.91
CA TRP A 43 26.29 -17.90 13.72
C TRP A 43 25.41 -17.84 12.48
N ARG A 44 24.13 -18.23 12.59
CA ARG A 44 23.12 -17.95 11.57
C ARG A 44 23.13 -16.48 11.21
N LYS A 45 22.90 -15.58 12.18
CA LYS A 45 22.88 -14.11 12.00
C LYS A 45 24.17 -13.56 11.35
N LEU A 46 25.35 -14.07 11.73
CA LEU A 46 26.64 -13.72 11.12
C LEU A 46 26.71 -14.12 9.65
N ALA A 47 26.28 -15.34 9.33
CA ALA A 47 26.27 -15.87 7.97
C ALA A 47 25.26 -15.16 7.06
N TYR A 48 24.18 -14.55 7.56
CA TYR A 48 23.18 -13.87 6.73
C TYR A 48 23.79 -12.80 5.81
N SER A 49 24.72 -12.00 6.35
CA SER A 49 25.40 -10.93 5.62
C SER A 49 26.19 -11.43 4.42
N THR A 50 26.62 -12.68 4.48
CA THR A 50 27.51 -13.27 3.49
C THR A 50 26.79 -14.22 2.55
N VAL A 51 25.80 -14.97 3.06
CA VAL A 51 24.94 -15.85 2.27
C VAL A 51 23.92 -15.06 1.47
N PHE A 52 23.27 -14.07 2.09
CA PHE A 52 22.15 -13.35 1.49
C PHE A 52 22.50 -11.93 1.05
N SER A 53 23.72 -11.45 1.31
CA SER A 53 24.11 -10.05 1.07
C SER A 53 23.26 -9.04 1.86
N GLN A 54 22.79 -9.42 3.07
CA GLN A 54 21.88 -8.59 3.87
C GLN A 54 22.41 -8.38 5.29
N LEU A 55 22.39 -7.14 5.77
CA LEU A 55 22.60 -6.82 7.18
C LEU A 55 21.25 -6.50 7.82
N TYR A 56 21.02 -7.08 9.00
CA TYR A 56 19.78 -6.89 9.73
C TYR A 56 20.06 -6.40 11.15
N VAL A 57 19.36 -5.33 11.54
CA VAL A 57 19.49 -4.67 12.84
C VAL A 57 18.10 -4.66 13.49
N GLU A 58 17.96 -5.34 14.62
CA GLU A 58 16.66 -5.55 15.28
C GLU A 58 16.65 -5.05 16.72
N PHE A 59 15.75 -4.17 17.09
CA PHE A 59 15.59 -3.74 18.47
C PHE A 59 14.38 -4.44 19.10
N PHE A 60 14.59 -5.53 19.85
CA PHE A 60 13.53 -6.27 20.54
C PHE A 60 13.66 -6.21 22.07
N PRO A 61 12.54 -6.35 22.80
CA PRO A 61 12.57 -6.64 24.23
C PRO A 61 13.25 -7.99 24.47
N GLY A 62 14.39 -7.99 25.17
CA GLY A 62 15.06 -9.23 25.63
C GLY A 62 15.89 -9.99 24.59
N ALA A 63 15.98 -9.54 23.33
CA ALA A 63 16.89 -10.13 22.34
C ALA A 63 18.11 -9.23 22.12
N PHE A 64 19.32 -9.83 22.18
CA PHE A 64 20.62 -9.23 21.91
C PHE A 64 20.89 -7.87 22.56
N THR A 65 21.80 -7.82 23.53
CA THR A 65 22.29 -6.53 24.01
C THR A 65 22.88 -5.73 22.83
N VAL A 66 22.68 -4.40 22.80
CA VAL A 66 23.25 -3.49 21.77
C VAL A 66 24.74 -3.79 21.51
N LYS A 67 25.46 -4.21 22.56
CA LYS A 67 26.85 -4.68 22.51
C LYS A 67 27.09 -5.84 21.54
N GLN A 68 26.20 -6.84 21.51
CA GLN A 68 26.32 -7.99 20.61
C GLN A 68 26.04 -7.62 19.16
N GLN A 69 25.07 -6.75 18.90
CA GLN A 69 24.82 -6.21 17.55
C GLN A 69 25.98 -5.35 17.06
N LEU A 70 26.53 -4.53 17.95
CA LEU A 70 27.72 -3.75 17.66
C LEU A 70 28.89 -4.67 17.27
N LEU A 71 29.16 -5.74 18.04
CA LEU A 71 30.21 -6.71 17.70
C LEU A 71 29.97 -7.38 16.33
N LEU A 72 28.73 -7.78 16.05
CA LEU A 72 28.32 -8.35 14.78
C LEU A 72 28.60 -7.38 13.62
N VAL A 73 28.11 -6.14 13.72
CA VAL A 73 28.30 -5.14 12.68
C VAL A 73 29.76 -4.71 12.56
N ARG A 74 30.52 -4.61 13.66
CA ARG A 74 31.98 -4.39 13.63
C ARG A 74 32.68 -5.45 12.78
N TYR A 75 32.31 -6.72 12.98
CA TYR A 75 32.88 -7.84 12.25
C TYR A 75 32.53 -7.75 10.76
N ILE A 76 31.24 -7.59 10.43
CA ILE A 76 30.77 -7.47 9.04
C ILE A 76 31.41 -6.26 8.36
N ALA A 77 31.46 -5.10 9.03
CA ALA A 77 32.08 -3.88 8.52
C ALA A 77 33.57 -4.08 8.20
N SER A 78 34.29 -4.84 9.02
CA SER A 78 35.73 -5.07 8.87
C SER A 78 36.05 -6.04 7.74
N PHE A 79 35.24 -7.08 7.55
CA PHE A 79 35.59 -8.20 6.66
C PHE A 79 34.67 -8.38 5.46
N HIS A 80 33.39 -8.00 5.56
CA HIS A 80 32.34 -8.37 4.61
C HIS A 80 31.49 -7.19 4.12
N ARG A 81 31.87 -5.94 4.41
CA ARG A 81 31.12 -4.74 4.00
C ARG A 81 30.84 -4.66 2.50
N HIS A 82 31.71 -5.23 1.68
CA HIS A 82 31.57 -5.26 0.22
C HIS A 82 30.49 -6.25 -0.25
N LEU A 83 30.05 -7.18 0.59
CA LEU A 83 29.03 -8.17 0.28
C LEU A 83 27.63 -7.69 0.65
N VAL A 84 27.52 -6.69 1.53
CA VAL A 84 26.23 -6.17 1.98
C VAL A 84 25.61 -5.29 0.88
N LYS A 85 24.47 -5.75 0.37
CA LYS A 85 23.64 -5.05 -0.63
C LYS A 85 22.35 -4.48 -0.03
N ARG A 86 21.86 -5.06 1.08
CA ARG A 86 20.63 -4.62 1.74
C ARG A 86 20.87 -4.42 3.23
N ILE A 87 20.31 -3.36 3.79
CA ILE A 87 20.31 -3.08 5.23
C ILE A 87 18.86 -2.92 5.65
N ALA A 88 18.45 -3.72 6.63
CA ALA A 88 17.12 -3.64 7.23
C ALA A 88 17.25 -3.32 8.71
N ILE A 89 16.49 -2.33 9.16
CA ILE A 89 16.44 -1.84 10.53
C ILE A 89 15.00 -1.98 10.99
N THR A 90 14.77 -2.79 12.02
CA THR A 90 13.44 -3.05 12.56
C THR A 90 13.40 -2.71 14.04
N LEU A 91 12.42 -1.89 14.42
CA LEU A 91 12.17 -1.47 15.79
C LEU A 91 10.88 -2.12 16.30
N ALA A 92 11.03 -3.00 17.30
CA ALA A 92 9.94 -3.75 17.92
C ALA A 92 9.78 -3.45 19.42
N GLN A 93 10.63 -2.58 19.97
CA GLN A 93 10.54 -2.09 21.34
C GLN A 93 10.35 -0.57 21.33
N GLN A 94 9.59 -0.06 22.31
CA GLN A 94 9.51 1.38 22.54
C GLN A 94 10.89 1.95 22.94
N LEU A 95 11.42 2.86 22.14
CA LEU A 95 12.65 3.61 22.40
C LEU A 95 12.43 5.10 22.11
N PRO A 96 13.02 6.01 22.90
CA PRO A 96 13.12 7.41 22.50
C PRO A 96 13.82 7.53 21.14
N LEU A 97 13.35 8.45 20.28
CA LEU A 97 13.90 8.64 18.94
C LEU A 97 15.41 8.90 18.95
N SER A 98 15.88 9.74 19.87
CA SER A 98 17.30 10.04 20.08
C SER A 98 18.13 8.78 20.39
N THR A 99 17.65 7.95 21.31
CA THR A 99 18.28 6.66 21.66
C THR A 99 18.34 5.74 20.43
N PHE A 100 17.27 5.68 19.65
CA PHE A 100 17.22 4.90 18.41
C PHE A 100 18.24 5.40 17.38
N LEU A 101 18.25 6.71 17.09
CA LEU A 101 19.18 7.33 16.14
C LEU A 101 20.65 7.13 16.56
N ASN A 102 20.95 7.38 17.83
CA ASN A 102 22.29 7.17 18.39
C ASN A 102 22.69 5.70 18.32
N SER A 103 21.77 4.78 18.64
CA SER A 103 22.03 3.35 18.56
C SER A 103 22.32 2.90 17.13
N ILE A 104 21.55 3.37 16.14
CA ILE A 104 21.82 3.06 14.73
C ILE A 104 23.16 3.66 14.29
N ALA A 105 23.43 4.92 14.64
CA ALA A 105 24.67 5.58 14.29
C ALA A 105 25.89 4.81 14.82
N VAL A 106 25.80 4.34 16.06
CA VAL A 106 26.82 3.54 16.73
C VAL A 106 26.93 2.13 16.13
N ILE A 107 25.81 1.44 15.91
CA ILE A 107 25.77 0.08 15.36
C ILE A 107 26.34 0.07 13.93
N LEU A 108 25.84 0.93 13.05
CA LEU A 108 26.30 1.04 11.65
C LEU A 108 27.66 1.72 11.51
N GLN A 109 28.20 2.26 12.62
CA GLN A 109 29.44 3.03 12.67
C GLN A 109 29.47 4.16 11.65
N LEU A 110 28.38 4.93 11.60
CA LEU A 110 28.25 6.05 10.67
C LEU A 110 29.45 7.00 10.85
N GLY A 111 30.10 7.35 9.73
CA GLY A 111 31.32 8.17 9.72
C GLY A 111 32.65 7.40 9.85
N LYS A 112 32.64 6.10 10.18
CA LYS A 112 33.86 5.25 10.21
C LYS A 112 33.87 4.18 9.12
N VAL A 113 32.69 3.73 8.69
CA VAL A 113 32.52 2.65 7.72
C VAL A 113 31.69 3.13 6.54
N HIS A 114 32.21 2.91 5.32
CA HIS A 114 31.46 3.12 4.09
C HIS A 114 30.88 1.79 3.58
N TRP A 115 29.56 1.73 3.51
CA TRP A 115 28.75 0.64 2.99
C TRP A 115 28.46 0.86 1.51
N LEU A 116 29.51 1.02 0.70
CA LEU A 116 29.43 1.46 -0.70
C LEU A 116 28.65 0.54 -1.65
N ASN A 117 28.39 -0.70 -1.24
CA ASN A 117 27.64 -1.68 -2.03
C ASN A 117 26.20 -1.84 -1.57
N ALA A 118 25.79 -1.18 -0.48
CA ALA A 118 24.41 -1.14 -0.05
C ALA A 118 23.56 -0.38 -1.10
N GLN A 119 22.52 -1.03 -1.58
CA GLN A 119 21.59 -0.54 -2.60
C GLN A 119 20.15 -0.41 -2.05
N SER A 120 19.84 -1.10 -0.96
CA SER A 120 18.52 -1.11 -0.34
C SER A 120 18.62 -0.81 1.15
N LEU A 121 17.76 0.10 1.61
CA LEU A 121 17.56 0.45 3.01
C LEU A 121 16.08 0.30 3.37
N LEU A 122 15.79 -0.54 4.36
CA LEU A 122 14.48 -0.67 4.98
C LEU A 122 14.57 -0.17 6.42
N ILE A 123 13.68 0.74 6.80
CA ILE A 123 13.47 1.17 8.18
C ILE A 123 12.01 0.89 8.51
N ASP A 124 11.79 0.01 9.48
CA ASP A 124 10.47 -0.43 9.91
C ASP A 124 10.34 -0.25 11.42
N ALA A 125 9.30 0.45 11.86
CA ALA A 125 9.02 0.73 13.25
C ALA A 125 7.53 0.59 13.51
N ALA A 126 7.17 -0.34 14.39
CA ALA A 126 5.79 -0.58 14.77
C ALA A 126 5.18 0.63 15.50
N LYS A 127 3.84 0.65 15.59
CA LYS A 127 3.10 1.72 16.30
C LYS A 127 3.57 1.86 17.74
N ASP A 128 3.64 3.10 18.21
CA ASP A 128 4.02 3.50 19.57
C ASP A 128 5.45 3.08 19.96
N THR A 129 6.31 2.70 19.00
CA THR A 129 7.69 2.32 19.30
C THR A 129 8.65 3.50 19.39
N ILE A 130 8.28 4.70 18.93
CA ILE A 130 9.18 5.86 18.90
C ILE A 130 8.58 7.00 19.70
N LYS A 131 8.80 7.00 21.02
CA LYS A 131 8.33 8.11 21.86
C LYS A 131 9.01 9.41 21.44
N ALA A 132 8.22 10.36 20.95
CA ALA A 132 8.67 11.75 20.79
C ALA A 132 8.65 12.45 22.13
N TYR A 133 9.81 13.00 22.50
CA TYR A 133 9.97 13.94 23.59
C TYR A 133 10.07 15.35 22.99
N GLY A 134 10.08 16.39 23.83
CA GLY A 134 10.27 17.78 23.38
C GLY A 134 11.60 17.99 22.63
N SER A 135 11.97 19.23 22.32
CA SER A 135 13.21 19.56 21.59
C SER A 135 14.50 19.02 22.24
N VAL A 136 14.42 18.65 23.53
CA VAL A 136 15.47 17.99 24.30
C VAL A 136 14.85 16.72 24.89
N ASP A 137 15.54 15.58 24.72
CA ASP A 137 15.12 14.33 25.37
C ASP A 137 15.50 14.31 26.86
N ASP A 138 15.03 13.29 27.60
CA ASP A 138 15.34 13.12 29.02
C ASP A 138 16.86 12.98 29.32
N ASP A 139 17.67 12.70 28.29
CA ASP A 139 19.13 12.55 28.36
C ASP A 139 19.90 13.83 27.94
N GLY A 140 19.19 14.93 27.63
CA GLY A 140 19.80 16.22 27.27
C GLY A 140 20.27 16.35 25.81
N HIS A 141 19.93 15.41 24.94
CA HIS A 141 20.26 15.46 23.51
C HIS A 141 19.35 16.42 22.75
N ASN A 142 19.96 17.27 21.91
CA ASN A 142 19.25 18.12 20.98
C ASN A 142 18.76 17.30 19.79
N ILE A 143 17.45 17.02 19.76
CA ILE A 143 16.82 16.17 18.74
C ILE A 143 16.94 16.82 17.36
N ASP A 144 16.81 18.14 17.24
CA ASP A 144 16.86 18.86 15.97
C ASP A 144 18.23 18.71 15.27
N MET A 145 19.30 18.73 16.05
CA MET A 145 20.65 18.45 15.56
C MET A 145 20.77 17.00 15.05
N LEU A 146 20.24 16.03 15.78
CA LEU A 146 20.26 14.62 15.34
C LEU A 146 19.44 14.41 14.06
N LEU A 147 18.28 15.06 13.93
CA LEU A 147 17.41 14.99 12.75
C LEU A 147 18.07 15.55 11.48
N THR A 148 19.06 16.43 11.63
CA THR A 148 19.81 17.03 10.50
C THR A 148 21.12 16.30 10.21
N GLU A 149 21.88 15.91 11.24
CA GLU A 149 23.19 15.27 11.08
C GLU A 149 23.10 13.77 10.71
N PHE A 150 22.11 13.06 11.25
CA PHE A 150 21.95 11.63 11.01
C PHE A 150 21.70 11.31 9.53
N PRO A 151 20.74 11.93 8.82
CA PRO A 151 20.52 11.68 7.40
C PRO A 151 21.74 11.97 6.53
N VAL A 152 22.49 13.03 6.85
CA VAL A 152 23.75 13.38 6.15
C VAL A 152 24.80 12.28 6.36
N SER A 153 24.96 11.81 7.59
CA SER A 153 25.92 10.75 7.95
C SER A 153 25.55 9.40 7.33
N LEU A 154 24.25 9.11 7.28
CA LEU A 154 23.67 7.95 6.61
C LEU A 154 24.00 7.98 5.11
N TYR A 155 23.74 9.11 4.44
CA TYR A 155 24.03 9.31 3.01
C TYR A 155 25.53 9.16 2.69
N LYS A 156 26.42 9.76 3.50
CA LYS A 156 27.88 9.61 3.34
C LYS A 156 28.36 8.16 3.49
N SER A 157 27.70 7.40 4.37
CA SER A 157 28.07 6.01 4.65
C SER A 157 27.49 5.06 3.61
N MET A 158 26.30 5.32 3.08
CA MET A 158 25.57 4.48 2.12
C MET A 158 25.16 5.25 0.86
N PRO A 159 26.09 5.84 0.10
CA PRO A 159 25.72 6.76 -0.99
C PRO A 159 25.02 6.09 -2.17
N ARG A 160 24.94 4.75 -2.23
CA ARG A 160 24.39 4.01 -3.38
C ARG A 160 22.98 3.43 -3.17
N ILE A 161 22.27 3.86 -2.12
CA ILE A 161 20.87 3.45 -1.94
C ILE A 161 20.03 3.91 -3.14
N ALA A 162 19.39 2.93 -3.77
CA ALA A 162 18.44 3.10 -4.87
C ALA A 162 17.04 2.57 -4.49
N GLN A 163 16.93 1.81 -3.40
CA GLN A 163 15.66 1.32 -2.87
C GLN A 163 15.52 1.75 -1.41
N LEU A 164 14.53 2.59 -1.13
CA LEU A 164 14.26 3.08 0.21
C LEU A 164 12.83 2.69 0.60
N ARG A 165 12.70 1.99 1.73
CA ARG A 165 11.41 1.66 2.36
C ARG A 165 11.39 2.18 3.78
N MET A 166 10.36 2.96 4.11
CA MET A 166 10.17 3.57 5.41
C MET A 166 8.74 3.34 5.88
N HIS A 167 8.61 2.46 6.87
CA HIS A 167 7.35 2.15 7.54
C HIS A 167 7.49 2.58 8.99
N LEU A 168 7.18 3.84 9.27
CA LEU A 168 7.16 4.35 10.65
C LEU A 168 5.69 4.57 11.00
N VAL A 169 5.14 3.88 11.99
CA VAL A 169 3.69 4.04 12.23
C VAL A 169 3.37 5.28 13.07
N GLU A 170 4.37 5.95 13.65
CA GLU A 170 4.16 7.09 14.54
C GLU A 170 4.31 8.44 13.82
N GLU A 171 3.22 9.21 13.78
CA GLU A 171 3.10 10.51 13.11
C GLU A 171 3.47 11.66 14.05
N ASN A 172 4.68 11.64 14.61
CA ASN A 172 5.20 12.78 15.37
C ASN A 172 6.08 13.67 14.48
N ARG A 173 6.17 14.97 14.81
CA ARG A 173 6.92 15.94 13.99
C ARG A 173 8.36 15.51 13.72
N SER A 174 9.01 14.86 14.68
CA SER A 174 10.41 14.43 14.58
C SER A 174 10.59 13.22 13.64
N THR A 175 9.71 12.23 13.66
CA THR A 175 9.74 11.08 12.73
C THR A 175 9.44 11.53 11.30
N LEU A 176 8.49 12.44 11.13
CA LEU A 176 8.18 13.06 9.83
C LEU A 176 9.39 13.83 9.29
N ALA A 177 10.05 14.64 10.12
CA ALA A 177 11.25 15.39 9.76
C ALA A 177 12.42 14.45 9.39
N LEU A 178 12.67 13.41 10.19
CA LEU A 178 13.71 12.42 9.91
C LEU A 178 13.49 11.76 8.55
N THR A 179 12.28 11.26 8.31
CA THR A 179 11.88 10.56 7.08
C THR A 179 12.04 11.48 5.88
N SER A 180 11.51 12.70 6.00
CA SER A 180 11.62 13.73 4.97
C SER A 180 13.08 14.00 4.62
N ASN A 181 13.95 14.19 5.62
CA ASN A 181 15.37 14.45 5.40
C ASN A 181 16.09 13.26 4.72
N ILE A 182 15.82 12.03 5.15
CA ILE A 182 16.41 10.83 4.53
C ILE A 182 15.96 10.71 3.06
N VAL A 183 14.65 10.80 2.80
CA VAL A 183 14.12 10.69 1.43
C VAL A 183 14.71 11.78 0.53
N ASN A 184 14.75 13.03 1.00
CA ASN A 184 15.30 14.16 0.24
C ASN A 184 16.77 13.96 -0.12
N HIS A 185 17.59 13.36 0.76
CA HIS A 185 18.99 13.05 0.43
C HIS A 185 19.16 12.02 -0.69
N TYR A 186 18.22 11.07 -0.83
CA TYR A 186 18.31 10.00 -1.83
C TYR A 186 17.45 10.25 -3.08
N ALA A 187 16.52 11.20 -3.06
CA ALA A 187 15.44 11.38 -4.06
C ALA A 187 15.90 11.26 -5.53
N THR A 188 17.03 11.86 -5.90
CA THR A 188 17.52 11.88 -7.30
C THR A 188 18.08 10.54 -7.80
N ARG A 189 18.23 9.55 -6.91
CA ARG A 189 18.83 8.23 -7.22
C ARG A 189 17.92 7.04 -6.95
N LEU A 190 16.77 7.28 -6.31
CA LEU A 190 15.82 6.23 -5.98
C LEU A 190 15.19 5.65 -7.25
N VAL A 191 15.27 4.32 -7.36
CA VAL A 191 14.54 3.48 -8.32
C VAL A 191 13.28 2.92 -7.68
N TRP A 192 13.25 2.82 -6.35
CA TRP A 192 12.11 2.40 -5.54
C TRP A 192 12.03 3.29 -4.29
N LEU A 193 10.90 3.95 -4.10
CA LEU A 193 10.55 4.65 -2.86
C LEU A 193 9.23 4.12 -2.33
N GLU A 194 9.22 3.73 -1.07
CA GLU A 194 8.02 3.36 -0.35
C GLU A 194 8.03 4.00 1.03
N CYS A 195 7.07 4.89 1.26
CA CYS A 195 6.98 5.67 2.48
C CYS A 195 5.50 5.75 2.88
N THR A 196 5.14 5.05 3.95
CA THR A 196 3.76 5.01 4.45
C THR A 196 3.49 6.07 5.52
N VAL A 197 4.41 7.04 5.65
CA VAL A 197 4.21 8.25 6.45
C VAL A 197 4.21 9.48 5.54
N PRO A 198 3.48 10.53 5.93
CA PRO A 198 3.58 11.82 5.27
C PRO A 198 5.03 12.32 5.26
N ILE A 199 5.46 12.88 4.14
CA ILE A 199 6.81 13.45 4.01
C ILE A 199 6.80 14.79 3.30
N THR A 200 7.61 15.72 3.81
CA THR A 200 7.88 16.99 3.16
C THR A 200 9.02 16.82 2.16
N LEU A 201 8.68 16.86 0.88
CA LEU A 201 9.63 16.73 -0.21
C LEU A 201 10.17 18.11 -0.60
N THR A 202 11.48 18.28 -0.50
CA THR A 202 12.20 19.51 -0.91
C THR A 202 12.98 19.32 -2.21
N ALA A 203 13.17 18.08 -2.64
CA ALA A 203 13.76 17.77 -3.93
C ALA A 203 12.89 18.31 -5.07
N ARG A 204 13.52 18.88 -6.11
CA ARG A 204 12.80 19.38 -7.29
C ARG A 204 12.29 18.26 -8.20
N HIS A 205 13.03 17.16 -8.24
CA HIS A 205 12.75 16.01 -9.09
C HIS A 205 13.24 14.72 -8.41
N PHE A 206 12.54 13.62 -8.70
CA PHE A 206 13.02 12.28 -8.42
C PHE A 206 13.95 11.77 -9.54
N SER A 207 14.58 10.63 -9.31
CA SER A 207 15.33 9.94 -10.36
C SER A 207 14.45 9.64 -11.57
N ALA A 208 14.98 9.83 -12.77
CA ALA A 208 14.31 9.39 -14.00
C ALA A 208 14.16 7.87 -14.08
N GLN A 209 14.88 7.10 -13.25
CA GLN A 209 14.80 5.65 -13.16
C GLN A 209 13.78 5.14 -12.12
N LEU A 210 13.06 6.05 -11.43
CA LEU A 210 12.07 5.68 -10.43
C LEU A 210 10.98 4.80 -11.05
N SER A 211 10.88 3.56 -10.57
CA SER A 211 9.98 2.53 -11.09
C SER A 211 8.85 2.16 -10.13
N ARG A 212 9.02 2.42 -8.84
CA ARG A 212 7.98 2.23 -7.82
C ARG A 212 7.96 3.43 -6.89
N LEU A 213 6.79 4.01 -6.74
CA LEU A 213 6.53 5.14 -5.85
C LEU A 213 5.31 4.83 -4.99
N VAL A 214 5.50 4.75 -3.69
CA VAL A 214 4.44 4.61 -2.69
C VAL A 214 4.58 5.76 -1.70
N LEU A 215 3.56 6.61 -1.60
CA LEU A 215 3.55 7.79 -0.73
C LEU A 215 2.21 7.97 -0.04
N ASP A 216 2.26 8.44 1.20
CA ASP A 216 1.14 9.04 1.92
C ASP A 216 1.17 10.56 1.75
N LEU A 217 0.04 11.15 1.35
CA LEU A 217 -0.12 12.57 1.06
C LEU A 217 -1.01 13.32 2.08
N ARG A 218 -1.21 12.78 3.30
CA ARG A 218 -1.84 13.55 4.39
C ARG A 218 -0.98 14.74 4.77
N PHE A 219 -1.39 15.94 4.39
CA PHE A 219 -0.73 17.17 4.80
C PHE A 219 -1.72 18.07 5.55
N GLU A 220 -1.38 18.44 6.79
CA GLU A 220 -2.18 19.37 7.61
C GLU A 220 -2.09 20.80 7.07
N ASP A 221 -0.94 21.18 6.50
CA ASP A 221 -0.68 22.54 5.99
C ASP A 221 -0.56 22.53 4.46
N MET A 222 -1.46 23.27 3.83
CA MET A 222 -1.65 23.32 2.38
C MET A 222 -0.38 23.72 1.60
N GLN A 223 -0.19 23.11 0.42
CA GLN A 223 0.77 23.45 -0.66
C GLN A 223 2.10 22.68 -0.75
N HIS A 224 2.16 21.40 -0.35
CA HIS A 224 3.26 20.57 -0.80
C HIS A 224 3.04 20.04 -2.22
N HIS A 225 3.85 20.55 -3.15
CA HIS A 225 3.92 20.03 -4.51
C HIS A 225 4.78 18.76 -4.52
N LEU A 226 4.23 17.67 -5.04
CA LEU A 226 5.02 16.48 -5.35
C LEU A 226 6.15 16.89 -6.32
N PRO A 227 7.42 16.51 -6.07
CA PRO A 227 8.52 16.72 -7.00
C PRO A 227 8.20 16.22 -8.40
N SER A 228 8.91 16.70 -9.42
CA SER A 228 8.74 16.16 -10.76
C SER A 228 9.12 14.66 -10.79
N VAL A 229 8.20 13.84 -11.30
CA VAL A 229 8.34 12.39 -11.44
C VAL A 229 8.25 12.02 -12.92
N CYS A 230 9.17 11.19 -13.39
CA CYS A 230 9.12 10.65 -14.74
C CYS A 230 8.02 9.59 -14.88
N ALA A 231 6.87 9.95 -15.46
CA ALA A 231 5.75 9.02 -15.68
C ALA A 231 6.13 7.77 -16.51
N GLN A 232 7.11 7.88 -17.40
CA GLN A 232 7.49 6.81 -18.34
C GLN A 232 8.26 5.66 -17.69
N SER A 233 8.94 5.90 -16.57
CA SER A 233 9.71 4.86 -15.86
C SER A 233 8.91 4.13 -14.79
N LEU A 234 7.82 4.73 -14.30
CA LEU A 234 6.96 4.15 -13.28
C LEU A 234 6.29 2.86 -13.76
N CYS A 235 6.42 1.82 -12.95
CA CYS A 235 5.74 0.54 -13.06
C CYS A 235 4.64 0.40 -12.01
N VAL A 236 4.84 0.97 -10.81
CA VAL A 236 3.86 0.98 -9.71
C VAL A 236 3.77 2.38 -9.12
N LEU A 237 2.54 2.86 -8.95
CA LEU A 237 2.22 4.12 -8.29
C LEU A 237 1.11 3.90 -7.28
N GLU A 238 1.42 4.13 -6.00
CA GLU A 238 0.45 4.06 -4.91
C GLU A 238 0.48 5.39 -4.16
N LEU A 239 -0.63 6.11 -4.17
CA LEU A 239 -0.77 7.36 -3.44
C LEU A 239 -1.94 7.21 -2.46
N TYR A 240 -1.63 7.35 -1.18
CA TYR A 240 -2.60 7.29 -0.10
C TYR A 240 -2.97 8.69 0.36
N GLU A 241 -4.20 8.83 0.83
CA GLU A 241 -4.73 10.06 1.43
C GLU A 241 -4.52 11.30 0.55
N VAL A 242 -4.78 11.11 -0.74
CA VAL A 242 -4.63 12.13 -1.77
C VAL A 242 -5.61 13.26 -1.48
N PRO A 243 -5.13 14.52 -1.31
CA PRO A 243 -6.00 15.65 -1.09
C PRO A 243 -6.78 16.02 -2.36
N GLU A 244 -7.94 16.65 -2.22
CA GLU A 244 -8.76 17.12 -3.37
C GLU A 244 -8.00 18.10 -4.28
N SER A 245 -7.03 18.83 -3.73
CA SER A 245 -6.18 19.80 -4.43
C SER A 245 -5.02 19.15 -5.20
N PHE A 246 -4.88 17.83 -5.16
CA PHE A 246 -3.82 17.11 -5.84
C PHE A 246 -3.81 17.37 -7.34
N SER A 247 -2.61 17.60 -7.89
CA SER A 247 -2.42 17.86 -9.30
C SER A 247 -1.46 16.84 -9.91
N TRP A 248 -1.89 16.22 -11.00
CA TRP A 248 -1.07 15.34 -11.82
C TRP A 248 0.08 16.07 -12.55
N SER A 249 0.18 17.40 -12.44
CA SER A 249 1.22 18.21 -13.10
C SER A 249 2.64 17.79 -12.74
N SER A 250 2.86 17.21 -11.56
CA SER A 250 4.16 16.65 -11.14
C SER A 250 4.66 15.52 -12.04
N PHE A 251 3.78 14.85 -12.78
CA PHE A 251 4.14 13.79 -13.73
C PHE A 251 4.28 14.29 -15.18
N ARG A 252 4.06 15.59 -15.43
CA ARG A 252 4.08 16.16 -16.77
C ARG A 252 5.50 16.19 -17.32
N CYS A 253 5.65 15.71 -18.55
CA CYS A 253 6.86 15.93 -19.37
C CYS A 253 6.63 17.16 -20.27
N GLU A 254 7.66 17.99 -20.46
CA GLU A 254 7.57 19.23 -21.25
C GLU A 254 7.17 19.00 -22.72
N ALA A 255 7.40 17.79 -23.25
CA ALA A 255 7.23 17.49 -24.67
C ALA A 255 5.78 17.51 -25.19
N THR A 256 4.77 17.28 -24.33
CA THR A 256 3.36 17.23 -24.74
C THR A 256 2.46 17.96 -23.74
N PRO A 257 2.12 19.24 -23.98
CA PRO A 257 1.23 19.97 -23.08
C PRO A 257 -0.14 19.29 -23.03
N GLY A 258 -0.63 19.02 -21.82
CA GLY A 258 -1.97 18.44 -21.59
C GLY A 258 -2.06 16.92 -21.66
N ARG A 259 -0.98 16.17 -21.95
CA ARG A 259 -1.00 14.71 -21.94
C ARG A 259 0.12 14.13 -21.07
N ILE A 260 -0.23 13.16 -20.23
CA ILE A 260 0.72 12.39 -19.42
C ILE A 260 0.58 10.93 -19.79
N VAL A 261 1.69 10.33 -20.25
CA VAL A 261 1.72 8.92 -20.67
C VAL A 261 2.53 8.10 -19.67
N PHE A 262 1.84 7.21 -18.97
CA PHE A 262 2.43 6.23 -18.06
C PHE A 262 2.76 4.95 -18.82
N GLY A 263 3.83 5.01 -19.63
CA GLY A 263 4.13 3.97 -20.63
C GLY A 263 4.40 2.56 -20.08
N ARG A 264 4.77 2.44 -18.79
CA ARG A 264 5.14 1.17 -18.15
C ARG A 264 4.31 0.85 -16.90
N LEU A 265 3.36 1.71 -16.53
CA LEU A 265 2.62 1.57 -15.29
C LEU A 265 1.67 0.37 -15.39
N LYS A 266 1.83 -0.57 -14.46
CA LYS A 266 1.05 -1.81 -14.37
C LYS A 266 0.03 -1.76 -13.23
N GLU A 267 0.33 -1.00 -12.19
CA GLU A 267 -0.46 -0.93 -10.98
C GLU A 267 -0.60 0.54 -10.55
N LEU A 268 -1.85 0.95 -10.36
CA LEU A 268 -2.21 2.28 -9.87
C LEU A 268 -3.16 2.12 -8.68
N VAL A 269 -2.75 2.62 -7.52
CA VAL A 269 -3.57 2.69 -6.30
C VAL A 269 -3.69 4.15 -5.90
N LEU A 270 -4.92 4.62 -5.75
CA LEU A 270 -5.24 5.97 -5.31
C LEU A 270 -6.26 5.87 -4.18
N SER A 271 -5.91 6.34 -2.98
CA SER A 271 -6.87 6.52 -1.89
C SER A 271 -6.99 7.99 -1.59
N PHE A 272 -8.18 8.56 -1.70
CA PHE A 272 -8.39 9.98 -1.44
C PHE A 272 -8.77 10.21 0.03
N ASN A 273 -8.28 11.31 0.59
CA ASN A 273 -8.74 11.80 1.89
C ASN A 273 -10.06 12.57 1.70
N PHE A 274 -11.12 11.84 1.36
CA PHE A 274 -12.44 12.41 1.13
C PHE A 274 -13.43 11.85 2.14
N SER A 275 -14.11 12.74 2.87
CA SER A 275 -15.17 12.34 3.78
C SER A 275 -16.51 12.21 3.04
N ILE A 276 -17.06 10.99 3.03
CA ILE A 276 -18.32 10.63 2.35
C ILE A 276 -19.53 11.47 2.84
N GLY A 277 -19.42 12.11 4.00
CA GLY A 277 -20.45 13.01 4.55
C GLY A 277 -20.47 14.44 3.97
N SER A 278 -19.47 14.84 3.20
CA SER A 278 -19.48 16.15 2.54
C SER A 278 -20.47 16.13 1.37
N LYS A 279 -21.27 17.19 1.20
CA LYS A 279 -22.23 17.27 0.08
C LYS A 279 -21.46 17.20 -1.23
N GLU A 280 -21.98 16.46 -2.21
CA GLU A 280 -21.48 16.48 -3.58
C GLU A 280 -21.48 17.93 -4.06
N VAL A 281 -20.31 18.57 -4.05
CA VAL A 281 -20.19 19.92 -4.61
C VAL A 281 -20.10 19.70 -6.11
N GLU A 282 -21.10 20.22 -6.84
CA GLU A 282 -21.06 20.20 -8.30
C GLU A 282 -19.68 20.67 -8.76
N PRO A 283 -19.06 19.98 -9.74
CA PRO A 283 -17.74 20.35 -10.21
C PRO A 283 -17.80 21.81 -10.64
N MET A 284 -17.17 22.71 -9.87
CA MET A 284 -16.95 24.05 -10.34
C MET A 284 -16.28 23.90 -11.69
N ALA A 285 -16.86 24.51 -12.72
CA ALA A 285 -16.37 24.54 -14.09
C ALA A 285 -15.03 25.29 -14.12
N ILE A 286 -14.02 24.73 -13.48
CA ILE A 286 -12.65 25.19 -13.56
C ILE A 286 -12.23 24.71 -14.94
N ASN A 287 -11.95 25.68 -15.80
CA ASN A 287 -11.31 25.53 -17.11
C ASN A 287 -9.90 24.91 -16.99
N SER A 288 -9.75 23.82 -16.24
CA SER A 288 -8.53 23.04 -16.14
C SER A 288 -8.36 22.35 -17.49
N TYR A 289 -7.54 22.97 -18.34
CA TYR A 289 -6.91 22.40 -19.52
C TYR A 289 -6.92 20.87 -19.45
N ARG A 290 -7.75 20.24 -20.30
CA ARG A 290 -8.06 18.80 -20.29
C ARG A 290 -6.79 17.95 -20.20
N LEU A 291 -6.38 17.65 -18.98
CA LEU A 291 -5.21 16.83 -18.74
C LEU A 291 -5.64 15.40 -18.99
N GLN A 292 -5.10 14.80 -20.05
CA GLN A 292 -5.36 13.40 -20.39
C GLN A 292 -4.27 12.52 -19.80
N LEU A 293 -4.67 11.55 -18.99
CA LEU A 293 -3.80 10.50 -18.49
C LEU A 293 -3.94 9.27 -19.38
N HIS A 294 -2.83 8.62 -19.72
CA HIS A 294 -2.85 7.45 -20.60
C HIS A 294 -2.03 6.31 -20.00
N PHE A 295 -2.67 5.15 -19.84
CA PHE A 295 -2.12 3.99 -19.13
C PHE A 295 -2.10 2.71 -19.99
N PRO A 296 -1.25 2.64 -21.04
CA PRO A 296 -1.30 1.56 -22.04
C PRO A 296 -1.01 0.15 -21.49
N GLN A 297 -0.36 0.03 -20.33
CA GLN A 297 0.04 -1.26 -19.74
C GLN A 297 -0.63 -1.53 -18.39
N LEU A 298 -1.64 -0.74 -18.01
CA LEU A 298 -2.29 -0.87 -16.70
C LEU A 298 -3.01 -2.21 -16.60
N ARG A 299 -2.73 -2.95 -15.53
CA ARG A 299 -3.33 -4.25 -15.24
C ARG A 299 -4.18 -4.23 -13.98
N SER A 300 -3.82 -3.40 -13.00
CA SER A 300 -4.55 -3.23 -11.75
C SER A 300 -4.83 -1.74 -11.50
N LEU A 301 -6.09 -1.42 -11.25
CA LEU A 301 -6.55 -0.09 -10.85
C LEU A 301 -7.31 -0.19 -9.53
N THR A 302 -6.87 0.53 -8.51
CA THR A 302 -7.62 0.70 -7.26
C THR A 302 -7.82 2.18 -6.99
N VAL A 303 -9.07 2.60 -6.83
CA VAL A 303 -9.44 3.97 -6.50
C VAL A 303 -10.43 3.93 -5.36
N THR A 304 -10.06 4.46 -4.20
CA THR A 304 -10.91 4.48 -3.00
C THR A 304 -11.23 5.92 -2.59
N SER A 305 -12.46 6.13 -2.12
CA SER A 305 -13.01 7.45 -1.77
C SER A 305 -12.92 8.47 -2.93
N CYS A 306 -13.12 8.02 -4.17
CA CYS A 306 -12.93 8.85 -5.36
C CYS A 306 -13.83 10.12 -5.33
N PRO A 307 -13.26 11.33 -5.44
CA PRO A 307 -14.03 12.56 -5.52
C PRO A 307 -14.63 12.75 -6.92
N VAL A 308 -15.67 13.59 -7.01
CA VAL A 308 -16.42 13.88 -8.25
C VAL A 308 -15.52 14.47 -9.35
N ASN A 309 -14.51 15.24 -8.96
CA ASN A 309 -13.62 15.98 -9.86
C ASN A 309 -12.47 15.13 -10.45
N CYS A 310 -12.44 13.82 -10.23
CA CYS A 310 -11.37 12.93 -10.71
C CYS A 310 -11.46 12.57 -12.22
N HIS A 311 -12.08 13.42 -13.05
CA HIS A 311 -12.34 13.15 -14.47
C HIS A 311 -11.07 12.79 -15.26
N ALA A 312 -9.92 13.40 -14.94
CA ALA A 312 -8.67 13.16 -15.66
C ALA A 312 -8.20 11.69 -15.62
N LEU A 313 -8.61 10.94 -14.59
CA LEU A 313 -8.25 9.53 -14.43
C LEU A 313 -8.95 8.63 -15.44
N PHE A 314 -10.22 8.93 -15.75
CA PHE A 314 -11.09 8.11 -16.60
C PHE A 314 -11.28 8.70 -18.02
N ALA A 315 -10.97 9.98 -18.21
CA ALA A 315 -11.12 10.66 -19.50
C ALA A 315 -10.26 10.01 -20.58
N ASP A 316 -10.90 9.67 -21.71
CA ASP A 316 -10.27 9.15 -22.93
C ASP A 316 -9.30 7.96 -22.70
N SER A 317 -9.49 7.22 -21.60
CA SER A 317 -8.61 6.14 -21.19
C SER A 317 -9.14 4.79 -21.67
N TYR A 318 -8.54 4.27 -22.75
CA TYR A 318 -8.82 2.90 -23.17
C TYR A 318 -7.99 1.91 -22.32
N TYR A 319 -8.67 1.23 -21.38
CA TYR A 319 -8.06 0.27 -20.46
C TYR A 319 -7.88 -1.12 -21.08
N ALA A 320 -7.14 -1.21 -22.19
CA ALA A 320 -6.98 -2.43 -22.99
C ALA A 320 -6.41 -3.64 -22.21
N CYS A 321 -5.57 -3.38 -21.21
CA CYS A 321 -4.82 -4.41 -20.48
C CYS A 321 -5.35 -4.64 -19.06
N LEU A 322 -6.41 -3.94 -18.66
CA LEU A 322 -6.89 -3.93 -17.27
C LEU A 322 -7.51 -5.29 -16.93
N ARG A 323 -7.02 -5.90 -15.85
CA ARG A 323 -7.45 -7.22 -15.38
C ARG A 323 -8.18 -7.16 -14.05
N SER A 324 -7.78 -6.25 -13.17
CA SER A 324 -8.42 -6.03 -11.87
C SER A 324 -8.73 -4.55 -11.69
N ALA A 325 -9.94 -4.26 -11.22
CA ALA A 325 -10.43 -2.92 -10.95
C ALA A 325 -11.21 -2.89 -9.64
N HIS A 326 -10.82 -2.00 -8.72
CA HIS A 326 -11.57 -1.70 -7.51
C HIS A 326 -11.88 -0.20 -7.46
N ILE A 327 -13.16 0.15 -7.56
CA ILE A 327 -13.64 1.53 -7.56
C ILE A 327 -14.58 1.72 -6.37
N SER A 328 -14.21 2.57 -5.42
CA SER A 328 -15.00 2.90 -4.24
C SER A 328 -15.19 4.41 -4.12
N GLY A 329 -16.43 4.87 -3.93
CA GLY A 329 -16.78 6.28 -3.78
C GLY A 329 -18.23 6.60 -4.16
N TRP A 330 -18.43 7.79 -4.74
CA TRP A 330 -19.74 8.24 -5.23
C TRP A 330 -20.14 7.54 -6.53
N LEU A 331 -21.43 7.58 -6.86
CA LEU A 331 -21.94 7.07 -8.15
C LEU A 331 -21.19 7.68 -9.35
N SER A 332 -20.76 8.94 -9.26
CA SER A 332 -20.01 9.61 -10.32
C SER A 332 -18.70 8.90 -10.68
N ALA A 333 -18.01 8.29 -9.71
CA ALA A 333 -16.80 7.51 -9.98
C ALA A 333 -17.10 6.22 -10.77
N ALA A 334 -18.16 5.50 -10.37
CA ALA A 334 -18.61 4.30 -11.07
C ALA A 334 -19.09 4.62 -12.50
N ASP A 335 -19.84 5.70 -12.68
CA ASP A 335 -20.30 6.18 -13.98
C ASP A 335 -19.15 6.59 -14.90
N MET A 336 -18.17 7.36 -14.40
CA MET A 336 -16.97 7.70 -15.17
C MET A 336 -16.17 6.46 -15.58
N PHE A 337 -16.02 5.49 -14.68
CA PHE A 337 -15.35 4.23 -14.99
C PHE A 337 -16.12 3.40 -16.01
N ALA A 338 -17.45 3.36 -15.93
CA ALA A 338 -18.30 2.70 -16.91
C ALA A 338 -18.13 3.32 -18.30
N GLN A 339 -18.07 4.65 -18.40
CA GLN A 339 -17.87 5.37 -19.66
C GLN A 339 -16.50 5.13 -20.29
N ALA A 340 -15.47 4.81 -19.50
CA ALA A 340 -14.16 4.42 -20.01
C ALA A 340 -14.15 3.05 -20.72
N ALA A 341 -15.27 2.30 -20.64
CA ALA A 341 -15.54 1.05 -21.35
C ALA A 341 -14.38 0.03 -21.26
N PRO A 342 -13.98 -0.40 -20.05
CA PRO A 342 -12.92 -1.38 -19.90
C PRO A 342 -13.34 -2.73 -20.53
N SER A 343 -12.41 -3.36 -21.24
CA SER A 343 -12.62 -4.66 -21.89
C SER A 343 -11.90 -5.78 -21.14
N HIS A 344 -12.59 -6.88 -20.87
CA HIS A 344 -12.01 -8.13 -20.36
C HIS A 344 -11.38 -8.06 -18.95
N ILE A 345 -12.14 -7.56 -17.98
CA ILE A 345 -11.79 -7.57 -16.55
C ILE A 345 -12.01 -8.98 -15.95
N ASP A 346 -11.01 -9.47 -15.22
CA ASP A 346 -11.04 -10.74 -14.47
C ASP A 346 -11.57 -10.53 -13.03
N GLU A 347 -11.41 -9.33 -12.48
CA GLU A 347 -11.88 -8.93 -11.15
C GLU A 347 -12.39 -7.49 -11.14
N LEU A 348 -13.68 -7.29 -10.90
CA LEU A 348 -14.33 -6.00 -10.78
C LEU A 348 -14.99 -5.87 -9.42
N ARG A 349 -14.60 -4.86 -8.64
CA ARG A 349 -15.25 -4.51 -7.38
C ARG A 349 -15.68 -3.05 -7.43
N VAL A 350 -16.96 -2.80 -7.22
CA VAL A 350 -17.52 -1.45 -7.20
C VAL A 350 -18.26 -1.22 -5.90
N GLU A 351 -17.89 -0.19 -5.17
CA GLU A 351 -18.55 0.24 -3.95
C GLU A 351 -19.10 1.65 -4.14
N ILE A 352 -20.42 1.78 -4.01
CA ILE A 352 -21.15 3.05 -4.19
C ILE A 352 -21.73 3.44 -2.83
N SER A 353 -21.18 4.49 -2.23
CA SER A 353 -21.48 4.83 -0.83
C SER A 353 -22.81 5.55 -0.61
N ARG A 354 -23.33 6.25 -1.62
CA ARG A 354 -24.61 6.98 -1.57
C ARG A 354 -25.16 7.19 -2.96
N VAL A 355 -26.47 7.05 -3.12
CA VAL A 355 -27.17 7.37 -4.38
C VAL A 355 -28.50 8.07 -4.09
N GLY A 356 -28.66 9.29 -4.60
CA GLY A 356 -29.89 10.05 -4.49
C GLY A 356 -31.01 9.53 -5.38
N ALA A 357 -32.27 9.80 -5.03
CA ALA A 357 -33.44 9.39 -5.82
C ALA A 357 -33.40 9.91 -7.27
N SER A 358 -32.88 11.13 -7.48
CA SER A 358 -32.69 11.74 -8.80
C SER A 358 -31.70 11.00 -9.69
N ASP A 359 -30.79 10.24 -9.10
CA ASP A 359 -29.72 9.53 -9.82
C ASP A 359 -30.10 8.10 -10.21
N SER A 360 -31.33 7.66 -9.96
CA SER A 360 -31.80 6.30 -10.26
C SER A 360 -31.49 5.85 -11.69
N SER A 361 -31.83 6.67 -12.69
CA SER A 361 -31.54 6.36 -14.10
C SER A 361 -30.05 6.22 -14.39
N ARG A 362 -29.23 7.11 -13.81
CA ARG A 362 -27.76 7.11 -13.95
C ARG A 362 -27.14 5.89 -13.26
N PHE A 363 -27.67 5.52 -12.10
CA PHE A 363 -27.28 4.34 -11.36
C PHE A 363 -27.50 3.07 -12.18
N TYR A 364 -28.69 2.87 -12.74
CA TYR A 364 -28.97 1.70 -13.59
C TYR A 364 -28.09 1.71 -14.84
N ALA A 365 -27.92 2.86 -15.50
CA ALA A 365 -27.07 2.95 -16.69
C ALA A 365 -25.61 2.54 -16.40
N ALA A 366 -25.01 3.10 -15.35
CA ALA A 366 -23.62 2.81 -14.98
C ALA A 366 -23.44 1.34 -14.55
N THR A 367 -24.28 0.85 -13.65
CA THR A 367 -24.17 -0.52 -13.11
C THR A 367 -24.51 -1.58 -14.16
N ASN A 368 -25.52 -1.37 -15.01
CA ASN A 368 -25.84 -2.28 -16.12
C ASN A 368 -24.72 -2.30 -17.15
N HIS A 369 -24.05 -1.17 -17.42
CA HIS A 369 -22.89 -1.18 -18.30
C HIS A 369 -21.74 -2.01 -17.72
N LEU A 370 -21.45 -1.84 -16.43
CA LEU A 370 -20.34 -2.52 -15.75
C LEU A 370 -20.57 -4.02 -15.57
N PHE A 371 -21.79 -4.43 -15.18
CA PHE A 371 -22.10 -5.81 -14.80
C PHE A 371 -22.99 -6.56 -15.81
N GLY A 372 -23.55 -5.85 -16.79
CA GLY A 372 -24.41 -6.43 -17.82
C GLY A 372 -23.75 -6.57 -19.19
N SER A 373 -22.61 -5.92 -19.43
CA SER A 373 -21.88 -6.02 -20.68
C SER A 373 -20.82 -7.14 -20.67
N ALA A 374 -20.24 -7.44 -21.84
CA ALA A 374 -19.13 -8.38 -21.99
C ALA A 374 -17.79 -7.84 -21.45
N SER A 375 -17.80 -6.72 -20.72
CA SER A 375 -16.62 -6.14 -20.07
C SER A 375 -16.01 -7.10 -19.04
N VAL A 376 -16.84 -7.92 -18.39
CA VAL A 376 -16.46 -8.90 -17.37
C VAL A 376 -16.42 -10.29 -17.99
N GLN A 377 -15.33 -11.04 -17.79
CA GLN A 377 -15.21 -12.41 -18.31
C GLN A 377 -16.18 -13.37 -17.58
N SER A 378 -16.63 -14.41 -18.28
CA SER A 378 -17.69 -15.33 -17.82
C SER A 378 -17.36 -16.20 -16.59
N ASN A 379 -16.29 -15.93 -15.85
CA ASN A 379 -15.88 -16.55 -14.58
C ASN A 379 -15.16 -15.56 -13.65
N ALA A 380 -15.30 -14.26 -13.92
CA ALA A 380 -14.65 -13.21 -13.16
C ALA A 380 -15.32 -13.00 -11.79
N VAL A 381 -14.55 -12.45 -10.85
CA VAL A 381 -15.10 -11.93 -9.59
C VAL A 381 -15.74 -10.58 -9.90
N ALA A 382 -17.04 -10.45 -9.72
CA ALA A 382 -17.79 -9.22 -9.93
C ALA A 382 -18.61 -8.89 -8.68
N GLU A 383 -18.19 -7.87 -7.95
CA GLU A 383 -18.77 -7.47 -6.68
C GLU A 383 -19.33 -6.05 -6.77
N LEU A 384 -20.56 -5.87 -6.31
CA LEU A 384 -21.22 -4.58 -6.18
C LEU A 384 -21.67 -4.41 -4.73
N SER A 385 -21.15 -3.37 -4.08
CA SER A 385 -21.58 -2.94 -2.75
C SER A 385 -22.27 -1.58 -2.86
N ILE A 386 -23.46 -1.46 -2.28
CA ILE A 386 -24.27 -0.23 -2.32
C ILE A 386 -24.60 0.16 -0.89
N SER A 387 -24.37 1.41 -0.54
CA SER A 387 -24.79 2.01 0.73
C SER A 387 -25.69 3.22 0.45
N LEU A 388 -26.63 3.49 1.36
CA LEU A 388 -27.49 4.69 1.36
C LEU A 388 -28.17 4.98 0.01
N LEU A 389 -29.05 4.08 -0.42
CA LEU A 389 -29.86 4.24 -1.62
C LEU A 389 -31.19 4.94 -1.27
N GLU A 390 -31.45 6.11 -1.85
CA GLU A 390 -32.64 6.93 -1.54
C GLU A 390 -33.86 6.60 -2.43
N PHE A 391 -33.87 5.44 -3.09
CA PHE A 391 -34.98 4.97 -3.92
C PHE A 391 -35.10 3.44 -3.90
N ASP A 392 -36.28 2.93 -4.26
CA ASP A 392 -36.51 1.49 -4.36
C ASP A 392 -35.83 0.89 -5.60
N LEU A 393 -35.07 -0.20 -5.41
CA LEU A 393 -34.55 -0.96 -6.55
C LEU A 393 -35.71 -1.56 -7.35
N GLU A 394 -35.64 -1.39 -8.67
CA GLU A 394 -36.57 -1.90 -9.66
C GLU A 394 -35.94 -3.09 -10.38
N PRO A 395 -36.24 -4.34 -9.98
CA PRO A 395 -35.60 -5.53 -10.54
C PRO A 395 -35.72 -5.60 -12.06
N GLN A 396 -36.80 -5.08 -12.65
CA GLN A 396 -37.03 -5.04 -14.09
C GLN A 396 -35.98 -4.24 -14.86
N LEU A 397 -35.36 -3.23 -14.24
CA LEU A 397 -34.35 -2.36 -14.87
C LEU A 397 -32.93 -2.91 -14.74
N ILE A 398 -32.72 -3.98 -13.95
CA ILE A 398 -31.40 -4.50 -13.64
C ILE A 398 -30.96 -5.53 -14.68
N GLU A 399 -29.73 -5.39 -15.16
CA GLU A 399 -29.11 -6.25 -16.16
C GLU A 399 -27.75 -6.79 -15.67
N TRP A 400 -27.56 -7.00 -14.37
CA TRP A 400 -26.26 -7.40 -13.81
C TRP A 400 -25.93 -8.89 -13.97
N TRP A 401 -25.96 -9.38 -15.21
CA TRP A 401 -25.83 -10.82 -15.50
C TRP A 401 -24.51 -11.42 -15.03
N GLN A 402 -23.42 -10.65 -15.00
CA GLN A 402 -22.09 -11.12 -14.58
C GLN A 402 -21.84 -11.00 -13.08
N LEU A 403 -22.77 -10.41 -12.31
CA LEU A 403 -22.55 -10.11 -10.90
C LEU A 403 -22.50 -11.40 -10.05
N SER A 404 -21.40 -11.59 -9.35
CA SER A 404 -21.20 -12.73 -8.44
C SER A 404 -21.49 -12.41 -6.99
N ARG A 405 -21.39 -11.14 -6.59
CA ARG A 405 -21.68 -10.70 -5.21
C ARG A 405 -22.41 -9.37 -5.19
N LEU A 406 -23.45 -9.29 -4.38
CA LEU A 406 -24.23 -8.08 -4.14
C LEU A 406 -24.34 -7.84 -2.63
N ASP A 407 -23.87 -6.70 -2.15
CA ASP A 407 -24.03 -6.26 -0.77
C ASP A 407 -24.82 -4.94 -0.77
N ILE A 408 -25.93 -4.87 -0.03
CA ILE A 408 -26.77 -3.66 0.10
C ILE A 408 -26.89 -3.27 1.58
N ALA A 409 -26.25 -2.17 1.94
CA ALA A 409 -26.21 -1.62 3.29
C ALA A 409 -27.00 -0.31 3.42
N ASP A 410 -27.41 0.01 4.66
CA ASP A 410 -28.01 1.28 5.06
C ASP A 410 -29.19 1.75 4.18
N THR A 411 -29.92 0.79 3.63
CA THR A 411 -31.08 0.99 2.75
C THR A 411 -32.16 0.00 3.16
N GLN A 412 -33.39 0.47 3.33
CA GLN A 412 -34.53 -0.42 3.54
C GLN A 412 -34.91 -1.08 2.21
N VAL A 413 -34.67 -2.38 2.09
CA VAL A 413 -35.03 -3.14 0.88
C VAL A 413 -36.24 -4.03 1.17
N PRO A 414 -37.37 -3.87 0.46
CA PRO A 414 -38.52 -4.75 0.59
C PRO A 414 -38.16 -6.21 0.29
N PHE A 415 -38.73 -7.15 1.06
CA PHE A 415 -38.43 -8.58 0.91
C PHE A 415 -38.75 -9.12 -0.49
N ARG A 416 -39.89 -8.72 -1.10
CA ARG A 416 -40.19 -9.03 -2.51
C ARG A 416 -39.09 -8.58 -3.48
N THR A 417 -38.50 -7.41 -3.25
CA THR A 417 -37.46 -6.86 -4.11
C THR A 417 -36.20 -7.70 -3.99
N MET A 418 -35.82 -8.07 -2.76
CA MET A 418 -34.72 -9.00 -2.51
C MET A 418 -34.92 -10.33 -3.24
N LEU A 419 -36.09 -10.97 -3.10
CA LEU A 419 -36.39 -12.23 -3.80
C LEU A 419 -36.36 -12.07 -5.33
N ALA A 420 -36.90 -10.98 -5.86
CA ALA A 420 -36.89 -10.69 -7.28
C ALA A 420 -35.46 -10.50 -7.83
N LEU A 421 -34.58 -9.84 -7.08
CA LEU A 421 -33.16 -9.72 -7.41
C LEU A 421 -32.48 -11.10 -7.42
N ALA A 422 -32.65 -11.88 -6.34
CA ALA A 422 -32.05 -13.21 -6.22
C ALA A 422 -32.47 -14.15 -7.37
N LYS A 423 -33.72 -14.04 -7.84
CA LYS A 423 -34.22 -14.80 -9.00
C LYS A 423 -33.65 -14.31 -10.33
N ARG A 424 -33.37 -13.01 -10.46
CA ARG A 424 -32.97 -12.38 -11.73
C ARG A 424 -31.46 -12.44 -12.00
N LEU A 425 -30.64 -12.59 -10.97
CA LEU A 425 -29.18 -12.56 -11.06
C LEU A 425 -28.61 -13.99 -11.11
N PRO A 426 -28.38 -14.57 -12.31
CA PRO A 426 -28.10 -16.00 -12.45
C PRO A 426 -26.74 -16.44 -11.91
N ASN A 427 -25.77 -15.51 -11.84
CA ASN A 427 -24.40 -15.80 -11.43
C ASN A 427 -24.12 -15.39 -9.97
N LEU A 428 -25.14 -14.96 -9.23
CA LEU A 428 -25.00 -14.49 -7.87
C LEU A 428 -24.64 -15.64 -6.92
N GLN A 429 -23.47 -15.54 -6.29
CA GLN A 429 -22.94 -16.51 -5.34
C GLN A 429 -23.11 -16.05 -3.89
N SER A 430 -23.06 -14.73 -3.67
CA SER A 430 -23.23 -14.10 -2.36
C SER A 430 -24.20 -12.93 -2.47
N PHE A 431 -25.19 -12.87 -1.58
CA PHE A 431 -26.15 -11.78 -1.50
C PHE A 431 -26.37 -11.38 -0.05
N CYS A 432 -26.00 -10.15 0.30
CA CYS A 432 -26.18 -9.60 1.63
C CYS A 432 -27.06 -8.36 1.57
N VAL A 433 -28.08 -8.29 2.43
CA VAL A 433 -28.93 -7.12 2.64
C VAL A 433 -28.98 -6.84 4.13
N TYR A 434 -28.43 -5.70 4.56
CA TYR A 434 -28.28 -5.39 5.98
C TYR A 434 -29.57 -4.85 6.63
N ALA A 435 -30.49 -4.31 5.85
CA ALA A 435 -31.79 -3.82 6.33
C ALA A 435 -32.93 -4.23 5.39
N CYS A 436 -33.51 -5.40 5.66
CA CYS A 436 -34.67 -5.89 4.90
C CYS A 436 -35.98 -5.54 5.62
N VAL A 437 -36.96 -5.02 4.87
CA VAL A 437 -38.30 -4.72 5.37
C VAL A 437 -39.27 -5.75 4.81
N VAL A 438 -40.05 -6.40 5.69
CA VAL A 438 -41.10 -7.35 5.32
C VAL A 438 -42.44 -6.67 5.56
N ALA A 439 -43.28 -6.58 4.53
CA ALA A 439 -44.63 -6.04 4.69
C ALA A 439 -45.57 -7.07 5.36
N GLU A 440 -46.64 -6.61 6.03
CA GLU A 440 -47.58 -7.50 6.73
C GLU A 440 -48.23 -8.52 5.80
N ASP A 441 -48.55 -8.14 4.57
CA ASP A 441 -49.12 -9.02 3.54
C ASP A 441 -48.10 -10.04 2.99
N GLU A 442 -46.80 -9.79 3.16
CA GLU A 442 -45.72 -10.73 2.81
C GLU A 442 -45.49 -11.75 3.94
N LEU A 443 -45.69 -11.36 5.21
CA LEU A 443 -45.60 -12.28 6.35
C LEU A 443 -46.62 -13.42 6.22
N ASP A 444 -47.87 -13.10 5.88
CA ASP A 444 -48.92 -14.10 5.66
C ASP A 444 -48.55 -15.11 4.57
N GLN A 445 -47.86 -14.67 3.51
CA GLN A 445 -47.42 -15.54 2.41
C GLN A 445 -46.19 -16.38 2.80
N ILE A 446 -45.28 -15.84 3.60
CA ILE A 446 -44.13 -16.58 4.15
C ILE A 446 -44.64 -17.67 5.09
N GLU A 447 -45.57 -17.35 5.99
CA GLU A 447 -46.18 -18.29 6.92
C GLU A 447 -46.99 -19.40 6.21
N GLN A 448 -47.72 -19.05 5.15
CA GLN A 448 -48.47 -20.04 4.34
C GLN A 448 -47.56 -20.95 3.51
N ASN A 449 -46.41 -20.45 3.03
CA ASN A 449 -45.45 -21.24 2.24
C ASN A 449 -44.50 -22.11 3.10
N HIS A 450 -44.38 -21.85 4.41
CA HIS A 450 -43.54 -22.63 5.33
C HIS A 450 -44.21 -23.87 5.95
N CYS A 451 -45.35 -24.33 5.43
CA CYS A 451 -46.04 -25.55 5.89
C CYS A 451 -45.53 -26.88 5.29
N PHE A 452 -44.24 -27.02 4.94
CA PHE A 452 -43.67 -28.32 4.53
C PHE A 452 -42.25 -28.60 5.08
N SER A 453 -42.19 -29.61 5.95
CA SER A 453 -41.18 -30.67 6.08
C SER A 453 -39.75 -30.37 6.56
N GLU A 454 -39.34 -31.14 7.56
CA GLU A 454 -37.99 -31.28 8.11
C GLU A 454 -36.93 -31.71 7.04
N ALA A 455 -35.78 -31.02 7.08
CA ALA A 455 -34.41 -31.34 6.61
C ALA A 455 -34.01 -31.23 5.09
N PRO A 456 -32.73 -30.90 4.77
CA PRO A 456 -31.76 -30.04 5.47
C PRO A 456 -31.32 -28.83 4.63
N TYR A 457 -31.33 -27.66 5.27
CA TYR A 457 -30.67 -26.44 4.81
C TYR A 457 -29.15 -26.59 4.94
N SER A 458 -28.43 -26.82 3.83
CA SER A 458 -26.96 -26.77 3.81
C SER A 458 -26.39 -25.79 2.78
N LYS A 459 -27.18 -24.82 2.31
CA LYS A 459 -26.72 -23.78 1.36
C LYS A 459 -27.20 -22.35 1.65
N LEU A 460 -27.81 -22.08 2.81
CA LEU A 460 -28.30 -20.75 3.20
C LEU A 460 -27.86 -20.31 4.61
N SER A 461 -26.83 -20.93 5.18
CA SER A 461 -26.34 -20.59 6.52
C SER A 461 -25.35 -19.43 6.51
N THR A 462 -25.84 -18.23 6.17
CA THR A 462 -25.30 -16.94 6.66
C THR A 462 -26.36 -15.84 6.53
N MET A 463 -27.54 -16.04 7.13
CA MET A 463 -28.36 -14.91 7.57
C MET A 463 -27.87 -14.51 8.96
N ALA A 464 -26.97 -13.52 9.01
CA ALA A 464 -26.72 -12.80 10.25
C ALA A 464 -27.88 -11.81 10.44
N ILE A 465 -28.85 -12.20 11.25
CA ILE A 465 -29.79 -11.25 11.86
C ILE A 465 -29.01 -10.61 13.02
N GLY A 466 -28.55 -9.39 12.79
CA GLY A 466 -28.10 -8.45 13.82
C GLY A 466 -29.16 -7.40 14.03
#